data_AF-A0A657ERV9-F1
#
_entry.id   AF-A0A657ERV9-F1
#
_cell.length_a   1.000
_cell.length_b   1.000
_cell.length_c   1.000
_cell.angle_alpha   90.00
_cell.angle_beta   90.00
_cell.angle_gamma   90.00
#
_symmetry.space_group_name_H-M   'P 1'
#
loop_
_entity.id
_entity.type
_entity.pdbx_description
1 polymer ?
#
loop_
_entity_poly.entity_id
_entity_poly.type
_entity_poly.pdbx_seq_one_letter_code
_entity_poly.pdbx_strand_id
1 'polypeptide(L)'
;EQKKALTAEFALNHELCKITEDLIFTEPYYNAERNNWTSPELDDAVHKAWADVEMIQVAMRYKYKFMTEAQALLHGDLHSGSIMVTDTDTKVIDPEFGFMGPMAFDIGNYIGNLLLAYFSRPGWDANEQRRADYQEWLLQQ
;
A
#
# COMPACT_ATOMS: atom_id res chain seq x y z
N GLU A 1 -4.29 26.41 -13.72
CA GLU A 1 -4.44 25.74 -15.03
C GLU A 1 -3.87 24.32 -15.06
N GLN A 2 -2.55 24.10 -15.08
CA GLN A 2 -1.97 22.75 -15.29
C GLN A 2 -2.49 21.65 -14.34
N LYS A 3 -2.53 21.90 -13.02
CA LYS A 3 -3.08 20.93 -12.04
C LYS A 3 -4.54 20.55 -12.35
N LYS A 4 -5.37 21.52 -12.73
CA LYS A 4 -6.79 21.28 -13.05
C LYS A 4 -6.92 20.45 -14.33
N ALA A 5 -6.08 20.73 -15.33
CA ALA A 5 -6.02 19.95 -16.56
C ALA A 5 -5.61 18.50 -16.28
N LEU A 6 -4.54 18.27 -15.51
CA LEU A 6 -4.12 16.93 -15.08
C LEU A 6 -5.20 16.21 -14.26
N THR A 7 -5.92 16.93 -13.39
CA THR A 7 -7.03 16.35 -12.62
C THR A 7 -8.14 15.86 -13.55
N ALA A 8 -8.50 16.64 -14.57
CA ALA A 8 -9.52 16.23 -15.54
C ALA A 8 -9.05 15.06 -16.42
N GLU A 9 -7.79 15.08 -16.87
CA GLU A 9 -7.18 14.05 -17.70
C GLU A 9 -7.12 12.70 -16.98
N PHE A 10 -6.60 12.69 -15.76
CA PHE A 10 -6.40 11.46 -14.99
C PHE A 10 -7.64 10.99 -14.22
N ALA A 11 -8.72 11.78 -14.16
CA ALA A 11 -10.00 11.33 -13.60
C ALA A 11 -10.63 10.17 -14.39
N LEU A 12 -10.20 9.95 -15.64
CA LEU A 12 -10.62 8.80 -16.44
C LEU A 12 -10.10 7.47 -15.90
N ASN A 13 -9.09 7.49 -15.01
CA ASN A 13 -8.53 6.30 -14.39
C ASN A 13 -9.39 5.75 -13.21
N HIS A 14 -10.69 6.04 -13.22
CA HIS A 14 -11.59 5.78 -12.10
C HIS A 14 -11.77 4.28 -11.82
N GLU A 15 -11.67 3.42 -12.83
CA GLU A 15 -11.76 1.95 -12.64
C GLU A 15 -10.58 1.43 -11.81
N LEU A 16 -9.36 1.88 -12.08
CA LEU A 16 -8.19 1.50 -11.27
C LEU A 16 -8.23 2.15 -9.88
N CYS A 17 -8.68 3.40 -9.78
CA CYS A 17 -8.94 4.02 -8.48
C CYS A 17 -9.95 3.20 -7.66
N LYS A 18 -10.99 2.68 -8.31
CA LYS A 18 -12.03 1.87 -7.66
C LYS A 18 -11.47 0.55 -7.13
N ILE A 19 -10.54 -0.09 -7.83
CA ILE A 19 -9.83 -1.27 -7.32
C ILE A 19 -9.11 -0.93 -6.01
N THR A 20 -8.36 0.17 -5.96
CA THR A 20 -7.66 0.62 -4.74
C THR A 20 -8.62 0.98 -3.61
N GLU A 21 -9.70 1.70 -3.92
CA GLU A 21 -10.76 2.02 -2.96
C GLU A 21 -11.35 0.77 -2.28
N ASP A 22 -11.51 -0.31 -3.03
CA ASP A 22 -12.08 -1.55 -2.53
C ASP A 22 -11.02 -2.38 -1.80
N LEU A 23 -9.91 -2.71 -2.46
CA LEU A 23 -8.94 -3.68 -1.96
C LEU A 23 -8.07 -3.16 -0.82
N ILE A 24 -7.78 -1.85 -0.77
CA ILE A 24 -6.94 -1.28 0.31
C ILE A 24 -7.81 -0.71 1.42
N PHE A 25 -8.89 -0.02 1.07
CA PHE A 25 -9.64 0.80 2.03
C PHE A 25 -10.97 0.23 2.49
N THR A 26 -11.46 -0.87 1.89
CA THR A 26 -12.83 -1.36 2.17
C THR A 26 -12.86 -2.83 2.55
N GLU A 27 -12.42 -3.72 1.67
CA GLU A 27 -12.61 -5.17 1.81
C GLU A 27 -11.84 -5.81 2.98
N PRO A 28 -10.62 -5.38 3.34
CA PRO A 28 -9.92 -5.95 4.50
C PRO A 28 -10.67 -5.77 5.84
N TYR A 29 -11.66 -4.87 5.88
CA TYR A 29 -12.34 -4.43 7.09
C TYR A 29 -13.68 -5.15 7.36
N TYR A 30 -14.05 -6.15 6.55
CA TYR A 30 -15.19 -7.04 6.77
C TYR A 30 -14.99 -8.38 6.04
N ASN A 31 -15.94 -9.31 6.18
CA ASN A 31 -15.89 -10.59 5.46
C ASN A 31 -16.25 -10.43 3.97
N ALA A 32 -15.31 -9.93 3.18
CA ALA A 32 -15.43 -9.82 1.72
C ALA A 32 -15.02 -11.13 1.02
N GLU A 33 -15.68 -11.46 -0.09
CA GLU A 33 -15.43 -12.68 -0.88
C GLU A 33 -13.97 -12.78 -1.37
N ARG A 34 -13.34 -11.65 -1.70
CA ARG A 34 -11.98 -11.59 -2.22
C ARG A 34 -10.90 -11.70 -1.14
N ASN A 35 -11.25 -11.60 0.14
CA ASN A 35 -10.27 -11.67 1.20
C ASN A 35 -9.69 -13.08 1.29
N ASN A 36 -8.37 -13.16 1.47
CA ASN A 36 -7.66 -14.41 1.63
C ASN A 36 -6.51 -14.22 2.62
N TRP A 37 -6.32 -15.19 3.51
CA TRP A 37 -5.27 -15.19 4.53
C TRP A 37 -4.87 -16.62 4.88
N THR A 38 -3.75 -16.77 5.60
CA THR A 38 -3.31 -18.07 6.12
C THR A 38 -4.28 -18.54 7.21
N SER A 39 -5.14 -19.50 6.85
CA SER A 39 -6.17 -20.06 7.71
C SER A 39 -5.82 -21.51 8.09
N PRO A 40 -6.01 -21.91 9.36
CA PRO A 40 -6.73 -21.19 10.43
C PRO A 40 -5.85 -20.21 11.26
N GLU A 41 -4.55 -20.09 10.97
CA GLU A 41 -3.57 -19.45 11.85
C GLU A 41 -3.83 -17.97 12.10
N LEU A 42 -4.47 -17.26 11.17
CA LEU A 42 -4.76 -15.82 11.26
C LEU A 42 -6.24 -15.49 11.50
N ASP A 43 -7.13 -16.47 11.62
CA ASP A 43 -8.58 -16.25 11.75
C ASP A 43 -8.91 -15.30 12.91
N ASP A 44 -8.30 -15.52 14.07
CA ASP A 44 -8.50 -14.66 15.25
C ASP A 44 -8.03 -13.21 15.02
N ALA A 45 -6.93 -13.02 14.27
CA ALA A 45 -6.42 -11.68 13.97
C ALA A 45 -7.35 -10.95 12.99
N VAL A 46 -7.84 -11.65 11.97
CA VAL A 46 -8.79 -11.14 10.99
C VAL A 46 -10.11 -10.77 11.65
N HIS A 47 -10.68 -11.65 12.49
CA HIS A 47 -11.91 -11.36 13.22
C HIS A 47 -11.75 -10.18 14.20
N LYS A 48 -10.58 -10.03 14.84
CA LYS A 48 -10.28 -8.84 15.66
C LYS A 48 -10.26 -7.57 14.83
N ALA A 49 -9.65 -7.61 13.65
CA ALA A 49 -9.62 -6.47 12.74
C ALA A 49 -11.05 -6.06 12.31
N TRP A 50 -11.91 -7.01 11.99
CA TRP A 50 -13.31 -6.73 11.63
C TRP A 50 -14.17 -6.22 12.80
N ALA A 51 -13.79 -6.53 14.03
CA ALA A 51 -14.46 -6.03 15.23
C ALA A 51 -13.93 -4.65 15.70
N ASP A 52 -12.79 -4.19 15.18
CA ASP A 52 -12.16 -2.93 15.57
C ASP A 52 -12.78 -1.73 14.85
N VAL A 53 -13.82 -1.16 15.47
CA VAL A 53 -14.53 0.01 14.95
C VAL A 53 -13.62 1.22 14.77
N GLU A 54 -12.62 1.42 15.65
CA GLU A 54 -11.72 2.58 15.55
C GLU A 54 -10.83 2.47 14.32
N MET A 55 -10.22 1.29 14.11
CA MET A 55 -9.42 1.00 12.92
C MET A 55 -10.23 1.19 11.64
N ILE A 56 -11.46 0.67 11.58
CA ILE A 56 -12.35 0.81 10.43
C ILE A 56 -12.65 2.29 10.17
N GLN A 57 -12.95 3.08 11.21
CA GLN A 57 -13.19 4.51 11.05
C GLN A 57 -11.95 5.26 10.53
N VAL A 58 -10.75 4.91 10.99
CA VAL A 58 -9.49 5.46 10.49
C VAL A 58 -9.34 5.14 9.00
N ALA A 59 -9.55 3.89 8.59
CA ALA A 59 -9.47 3.45 7.20
C ALA A 59 -10.45 4.21 6.30
N MET A 60 -11.71 4.38 6.73
CA MET A 60 -12.73 5.13 5.99
C MET A 60 -12.37 6.61 5.85
N ARG A 61 -11.72 7.22 6.86
CA ARG A 61 -11.19 8.60 6.72
C ARG A 61 -10.10 8.68 5.67
N TYR A 62 -9.20 7.70 5.60
CA TYR A 62 -8.18 7.67 4.55
C TYR A 62 -8.77 7.37 3.17
N LYS A 63 -9.78 6.51 3.07
CA LYS A 63 -10.57 6.33 1.84
C LYS A 63 -11.14 7.65 1.33
N TYR A 64 -11.79 8.40 2.23
CA TYR A 64 -12.37 9.70 1.87
C TYR A 64 -11.29 10.66 1.35
N LYS A 65 -10.11 10.71 1.98
CA LYS A 65 -8.99 11.52 1.49
C LYS A 65 -8.50 11.06 0.13
N PHE A 66 -8.34 9.75 -0.08
CA PHE A 66 -7.96 9.18 -1.38
C PHE A 66 -8.91 9.60 -2.50
N MET A 67 -10.23 9.56 -2.24
CA MET A 67 -11.28 9.91 -3.20
C MET A 67 -11.42 11.41 -3.46
N THR A 68 -10.93 12.29 -2.58
CA THR A 68 -11.28 13.72 -2.62
C THR A 68 -10.08 14.68 -2.68
N GLU A 69 -8.90 14.27 -2.22
CA GLU A 69 -7.72 15.12 -2.17
C GLU A 69 -6.85 14.97 -3.42
N ALA A 70 -6.98 15.90 -4.36
CA ALA A 70 -6.09 15.99 -5.52
C ALA A 70 -4.83 16.82 -5.17
N GLN A 71 -3.80 16.23 -4.55
CA GLN A 71 -2.58 16.94 -4.15
C GLN A 71 -1.48 16.91 -5.22
N ALA A 72 -1.19 15.74 -5.80
CA ALA A 72 -0.18 15.51 -6.82
C ALA A 72 -0.59 14.41 -7.79
N LEU A 73 0.09 14.32 -8.94
CA LEU A 73 -0.01 13.15 -9.81
C LEU A 73 0.79 12.02 -9.17
N LEU A 74 0.07 10.99 -8.72
CA LEU A 74 0.64 9.82 -8.05
C LEU A 74 1.10 8.77 -9.06
N HIS A 75 1.96 7.86 -8.60
CA HIS A 75 2.11 6.54 -9.20
C HIS A 75 0.86 5.69 -8.97
N GLY A 76 0.28 5.74 -7.77
CA GLY A 76 -0.96 5.05 -7.42
C GLY A 76 -0.79 3.58 -7.03
N ASP A 77 0.43 3.03 -7.12
CA ASP A 77 0.77 1.68 -6.66
C ASP A 77 2.29 1.49 -6.43
N LEU A 78 2.89 2.41 -5.67
CA LEU A 78 4.35 2.44 -5.46
C LEU A 78 4.80 1.43 -4.38
N HIS A 79 4.51 0.15 -4.58
CA HIS A 79 5.04 -0.92 -3.75
C HIS A 79 6.43 -1.38 -4.23
N SER A 80 7.13 -2.23 -3.46
CA SER A 80 8.49 -2.68 -3.79
C SER A 80 8.58 -3.45 -5.11
N GLY A 81 7.49 -4.08 -5.57
CA GLY A 81 7.42 -4.71 -6.89
C GLY A 81 7.42 -3.75 -8.08
N SER A 82 7.13 -2.45 -7.85
CA SER A 82 7.10 -1.40 -8.88
C SER A 82 8.43 -0.67 -8.98
N ILE A 83 9.48 -1.20 -8.34
CA ILE A 83 10.81 -0.61 -8.27
C ILE A 83 11.83 -1.67 -8.68
N MET A 84 12.53 -1.41 -9.77
CA MET A 84 13.66 -2.22 -10.23
C MET A 84 14.96 -1.58 -9.77
N VAL A 85 15.87 -2.39 -9.21
CA VAL A 85 17.15 -1.91 -8.68
C VAL A 85 18.33 -2.70 -9.21
N THR A 86 19.45 -2.00 -9.33
CA THR A 86 20.81 -2.57 -9.32
C THR A 86 21.57 -1.91 -8.18
N ASP A 87 22.82 -2.31 -7.93
CA ASP A 87 23.66 -1.68 -6.90
C ASP A 87 23.88 -0.17 -7.13
N THR A 88 23.69 0.33 -8.36
CA THR A 88 23.98 1.72 -8.74
C THR A 88 22.84 2.42 -9.48
N ASP A 89 21.68 1.77 -9.63
CA ASP A 89 20.55 2.35 -10.36
C ASP A 89 19.21 1.94 -9.74
N THR A 90 18.23 2.82 -9.84
CA THR A 90 16.86 2.63 -9.33
C THR A 90 15.87 3.18 -10.33
N LYS A 91 14.91 2.36 -10.73
CA LYS A 91 13.89 2.71 -11.73
C LYS A 91 12.52 2.34 -11.19
N VAL A 92 11.63 3.33 -11.16
CA VAL A 92 10.21 3.13 -10.88
C VAL A 92 9.50 2.81 -12.19
N ILE A 93 8.65 1.79 -12.18
CA ILE A 93 7.91 1.28 -13.34
C ILE A 93 6.43 1.12 -12.99
N ASP A 94 5.60 0.94 -14.02
CA ASP A 94 4.18 0.58 -13.88
C ASP A 94 3.25 1.59 -13.17
N PRO A 95 3.24 2.88 -13.56
CA PRO A 95 2.36 3.88 -12.97
C PRO A 95 0.92 3.81 -13.54
N GLU A 96 0.39 2.62 -13.82
CA GLU A 96 -0.92 2.47 -14.46
C GLU A 96 -2.07 2.98 -13.57
N PHE A 97 -1.92 2.91 -12.25
CA PHE A 97 -2.85 3.47 -11.24
C PHE A 97 -2.74 5.00 -11.08
N GLY A 98 -1.93 5.68 -11.90
CA GLY A 98 -1.67 7.10 -11.73
C GLY A 98 -2.95 7.95 -11.75
N PHE A 99 -3.09 8.81 -10.75
CA PHE A 99 -4.17 9.79 -10.68
C PHE A 99 -3.78 11.00 -9.81
N MET A 100 -4.58 12.07 -9.86
CA MET A 100 -4.39 13.20 -8.97
C MET A 100 -4.92 12.88 -7.57
N GLY A 101 -4.02 12.51 -6.64
CA GLY A 101 -4.36 12.02 -5.30
C GLY A 101 -3.49 12.60 -4.18
N PRO A 102 -3.64 12.08 -2.94
CA PRO A 102 -2.85 12.54 -1.79
C PRO A 102 -1.41 11.99 -1.83
N MET A 103 -0.41 12.87 -1.72
CA MET A 103 1.02 12.51 -1.86
C MET A 103 1.46 11.40 -0.90
N ALA A 104 0.86 11.37 0.29
CA ALA A 104 1.18 10.39 1.33
C ALA A 104 0.84 8.94 0.92
N PHE A 105 -0.02 8.73 -0.09
CA PHE A 105 -0.39 7.39 -0.53
C PHE A 105 0.80 6.63 -1.12
N ASP A 106 1.55 7.23 -2.07
CA ASP A 106 2.73 6.60 -2.67
C ASP A 106 3.83 6.37 -1.62
N ILE A 107 4.09 7.37 -0.77
CA ILE A 107 5.08 7.28 0.31
C ILE A 107 4.72 6.17 1.29
N GLY A 108 3.45 6.09 1.68
CA GLY A 108 2.93 5.07 2.57
C GLY A 108 2.99 3.66 1.98
N ASN A 109 2.67 3.51 0.69
CA ASN A 109 2.75 2.21 0.01
C ASN A 109 4.21 1.71 -0.05
N TYR A 110 5.16 2.59 -0.38
CA TYR A 110 6.59 2.26 -0.38
C TYR A 110 7.09 1.85 1.01
N ILE A 111 6.88 2.70 2.03
CA ILE A 111 7.31 2.43 3.41
C ILE A 111 6.64 1.17 3.96
N GLY A 112 5.33 1.01 3.72
CA GLY A 112 4.58 -0.18 4.12
C GLY A 112 5.19 -1.47 3.56
N ASN A 113 5.64 -1.43 2.30
CA ASN A 113 6.30 -2.57 1.67
C ASN A 113 7.70 -2.84 2.24
N LEU A 114 8.46 -1.81 2.64
CA LEU A 114 9.71 -2.00 3.38
C LEU A 114 9.46 -2.68 4.74
N LEU A 115 8.38 -2.29 5.44
CA LEU A 115 7.99 -2.93 6.70
C LEU A 115 7.51 -4.38 6.50
N LEU A 116 6.76 -4.67 5.44
CA LEU A 116 6.42 -6.06 5.08
C LEU A 116 7.69 -6.88 4.79
N ALA A 117 8.65 -6.30 4.07
CA ALA A 117 9.95 -6.91 3.84
C ALA A 117 10.72 -7.14 5.14
N TYR A 118 10.60 -6.25 6.14
CA TYR A 118 11.20 -6.39 7.46
C TYR A 118 10.58 -7.54 8.26
N PHE A 119 9.24 -7.58 8.35
CA PHE A 119 8.52 -8.59 9.13
C PHE A 119 8.57 -9.99 8.52
N SER A 120 8.81 -10.11 7.21
CA SER A 120 8.96 -11.43 6.56
C SER A 120 10.30 -12.11 6.85
N ARG A 121 11.34 -11.38 7.27
CA ARG A 121 12.72 -11.92 7.38
C ARG A 121 12.87 -13.18 8.23
N PRO A 122 12.20 -13.33 9.39
CA PRO A 122 12.27 -14.58 10.16
C PRO A 122 11.86 -15.83 9.38
N GLY A 123 10.97 -15.70 8.38
CA GLY A 123 10.56 -16.81 7.52
C GLY A 123 11.55 -17.16 6.41
N TRP A 124 12.51 -16.28 6.10
CA TRP A 124 13.46 -16.44 4.99
C TRP A 124 14.88 -16.83 5.44
N ASP A 125 15.34 -16.30 6.58
CA ASP A 125 16.69 -16.56 7.08
C ASP A 125 16.68 -17.11 8.51
N ALA A 126 17.10 -18.37 8.63
CA ALA A 126 17.29 -19.04 9.92
C ALA A 126 18.52 -18.50 10.67
N ASN A 127 19.47 -17.85 10.00
CA ASN A 127 20.61 -17.22 10.64
C ASN A 127 20.18 -15.91 11.31
N GLU A 128 20.22 -15.90 12.63
CA GLU A 128 19.77 -14.78 13.44
C GLU A 128 20.57 -13.49 13.20
N GLN A 129 21.89 -13.58 13.06
CA GLN A 129 22.73 -12.39 12.86
C GLN A 129 22.47 -11.76 11.50
N ARG A 130 22.50 -12.54 10.42
CA ARG A 130 22.23 -12.01 9.06
C ARG A 130 20.83 -11.41 8.96
N ARG A 131 19.85 -12.05 9.60
CA ARG A 131 18.48 -11.52 9.70
C ARG A 131 18.47 -10.16 10.39
N ALA A 132 19.12 -10.02 11.54
CA ALA A 132 19.18 -8.77 12.28
C ALA A 132 19.87 -7.66 11.47
N ASP A 133 21.01 -7.97 10.84
CA ASP A 133 21.75 -7.01 10.01
C ASP A 133 20.90 -6.52 8.84
N TYR A 134 20.18 -7.42 8.17
CA TYR A 134 19.32 -7.06 7.04
C TYR A 134 18.06 -6.29 7.49
N GLN A 135 17.48 -6.66 8.63
CA GLN A 135 16.35 -5.96 9.23
C GLN A 135 16.75 -4.52 9.61
N GLU A 136 17.93 -4.32 10.20
CA GLU A 136 18.46 -2.99 10.50
C GLU A 136 18.70 -2.18 9.22
N TRP A 137 19.29 -2.80 8.18
CA TRP A 137 19.46 -2.16 6.88
C TRP A 137 18.13 -1.70 6.26
N LEU A 138 17.07 -2.51 6.34
CA LEU A 138 15.74 -2.14 5.86
C LEU A 138 15.15 -0.90 6.56
N LEU A 139 15.45 -0.71 7.84
CA LEU A 139 15.00 0.47 8.60
C LEU A 139 15.77 1.75 8.25
N GLN A 140 16.90 1.62 7.56
CA GLN A 140 17.75 2.74 7.13
C GLN A 140 17.53 3.14 5.66
N GLN A 141 16.62 2.46 4.95
CA GLN A 141 16.27 2.78 3.55
C GLN A 141 15.44 4.07 3.43
#